data_AF-A0A9N8VYA5-F1
#
_entry.id   AF-A0A9N8VYA5-F1
#
_cell.length_a   1.000
_cell.length_b   1.000
_cell.length_c   1.000
_cell.angle_alpha   90.00
_cell.angle_beta   90.00
_cell.angle_gamma   90.00
#
_symmetry.space_group_name_H-M   'P 1'
#
loop_
_entity.id
_entity.type
_entity.pdbx_description
1 polymer ?
#
loop_
_entity_poly.entity_id
_entity_poly.type
_entity_poly.pdbx_seq_one_letter_code
_entity_poly.pdbx_strand_id
1 'polypeptide(L)' 'MKKKYKTKFPVARIKKIMQMDEDVGKVAQATPVLISKALELFMQSLIDQACQETRARSAKRITVSHL' A
#
# COMPACT_ATOMS: atom_id res chain seq x y z
N MET A 1 -26.25 -5.68 1.11
CA MET A 1 -25.28 -6.75 0.74
C MET A 1 -23.94 -6.46 1.40
N LYS A 2 -23.47 -7.30 2.34
CA LYS A 2 -22.13 -7.14 2.97
C LYS A 2 -21.06 -7.45 1.91
N LYS A 3 -20.10 -6.54 1.71
CA LYS A 3 -18.95 -6.78 0.80
C LYS A 3 -18.19 -8.03 1.28
N LYS A 4 -18.03 -9.03 0.39
CA LYS A 4 -17.36 -10.32 0.67
C LYS A 4 -15.90 -10.16 1.12
N TYR A 5 -15.24 -9.07 0.73
CA TYR A 5 -13.89 -8.70 1.16
C TYR A 5 -13.86 -7.22 1.56
N LYS A 6 -13.45 -6.93 2.80
CA LYS A 6 -13.18 -5.57 3.27
C LYS A 6 -11.74 -5.22 2.94
N THR A 7 -11.53 -4.33 1.97
CA THR A 7 -10.21 -3.78 1.63
C THR A 7 -9.98 -2.47 2.36
N LYS A 8 -8.74 -2.21 2.77
CA LYS A 8 -8.34 -0.92 3.39
C LYS A 8 -8.20 0.19 2.35
N PHE A 9 -7.83 -0.18 1.12
CA PHE A 9 -7.61 0.76 0.02
C PHE A 9 -8.71 0.66 -1.04
N PRO A 10 -8.99 1.75 -1.78
CA PRO A 10 -9.97 1.74 -2.86
C PRO A 10 -9.53 0.87 -4.04
N VAL A 11 -10.19 -0.27 -4.21
CA VAL A 11 -9.93 -1.24 -5.30
C VAL A 11 -9.95 -0.60 -6.68
N ALA A 12 -10.88 0.34 -6.92
CA ALA A 12 -11.00 1.04 -8.19
C ALA A 12 -9.79 1.95 -8.48
N ARG A 13 -9.18 2.56 -7.45
CA ARG A 13 -7.99 3.40 -7.61
C ARG A 13 -6.76 2.55 -7.91
N ILE A 14 -6.62 1.41 -7.21
CA ILE A 14 -5.57 0.43 -7.48
C ILE A 14 -5.66 -0.03 -8.94
N LYS A 15 -6.85 -0.44 -9.40
CA LYS A 15 -7.06 -0.82 -10.81
C LYS A 15 -6.67 0.30 -11.78
N LYS A 16 -7.08 1.54 -11.53
CA LYS A 16 -6.72 2.69 -12.39
C LYS A 16 -5.20 2.88 -12.49
N ILE A 17 -4.48 2.78 -11.36
CA ILE A 17 -3.02 2.93 -11.34
C ILE A 17 -2.35 1.77 -12.08
N MET A 18 -2.80 0.53 -11.87
CA MET A 18 -2.27 -0.63 -12.60
C MET A 18 -2.41 -0.48 -14.12
N GLN A 19 -3.54 0.07 -14.59
CA GLN A 19 -3.81 0.29 -16.01
C GLN A 19 -3.22 1.60 -16.55
N MET A 20 -2.40 2.32 -15.77
CA MET A 20 -1.54 3.38 -16.32
C MET A 20 -0.34 2.81 -17.07
N ASP A 21 -0.01 1.55 -16.79
CA ASP A 21 0.98 0.79 -17.54
C ASP A 21 0.33 0.26 -18.83
N GLU A 22 0.89 0.61 -19.99
CA GLU A 22 0.35 0.29 -21.31
C GLU A 22 0.38 -1.22 -21.60
N ASP A 23 1.27 -1.97 -20.94
CA ASP A 23 1.36 -3.43 -21.07
C ASP A 23 0.27 -4.15 -20.23
N VAL A 24 -0.43 -3.43 -19.36
CA VAL A 24 -1.47 -3.99 -18.47
C VAL A 24 -2.86 -3.86 -19.10
N GLY A 25 -3.31 -4.94 -19.74
CA GLY A 25 -4.66 -5.05 -20.31
C GLY A 25 -5.78 -5.30 -19.29
N LYS A 26 -6.56 -6.36 -19.50
CA LYS A 26 -7.66 -6.72 -18.60
C LYS A 26 -7.13 -7.38 -17.33
N VAL A 27 -7.53 -6.85 -16.18
CA VAL A 27 -7.13 -7.36 -14.86
C VAL A 27 -8.24 -8.21 -14.24
N ALA A 28 -7.89 -9.35 -13.67
CA ALA A 28 -8.82 -10.19 -12.91
C ALA A 28 -9.36 -9.44 -11.67
N GLN A 29 -10.62 -9.67 -11.31
CA GLN A 29 -11.28 -8.95 -10.21
C GLN A 29 -10.58 -9.14 -8.86
N ALA A 30 -9.93 -10.29 -8.65
CA ALA A 30 -9.21 -10.59 -7.42
C ALA A 30 -7.88 -9.80 -7.29
N THR A 31 -7.25 -9.41 -8.40
CA THR A 31 -5.89 -8.84 -8.37
C THR A 31 -5.82 -7.50 -7.62
N PRO A 32 -6.71 -6.50 -7.86
CA PRO A 32 -6.64 -5.25 -7.11
C PRO A 32 -7.02 -5.41 -5.63
N VAL A 33 -7.80 -6.45 -5.30
CA VAL A 33 -8.13 -6.81 -3.90
C VAL A 33 -6.90 -7.36 -3.17
N LEU A 34 -6.14 -8.25 -3.82
CA LEU A 34 -4.89 -8.78 -3.27
C LEU A 34 -3.82 -7.68 -3.12
N ILE A 35 -3.70 -6.80 -4.11
CA ILE A 35 -2.79 -5.65 -4.04
C ILE A 35 -3.16 -4.73 -2.87
N SER A 36 -4.45 -4.54 -2.56
CA SER A 36 -4.83 -3.78 -1.37
C SER A 36 -4.29 -4.41 -0.08
N LYS A 37 -4.16 -5.73 0.00
CA LYS A 37 -3.61 -6.40 1.18
C LYS A 37 -2.09 -6.35 1.20
N ALA A 38 -1.45 -6.55 0.05
CA ALA A 38 -0.01 -6.38 -0.08
C ALA A 38 0.44 -4.95 0.28
N LEU A 39 -0.31 -3.93 -0.16
CA LEU A 39 -0.04 -2.53 0.16
C LEU A 39 -0.17 -2.25 1.66
N GLU A 40 -1.13 -2.87 2.36
CA GLU A 40 -1.26 -2.76 3.81
C GLU A 40 -0.01 -3.29 4.52
N LEU A 41 0.46 -4.49 4.13
CA LEU A 41 1.66 -5.10 4.71
C LEU A 41 2.93 -4.32 4.38
N PHE A 42 3.04 -3.81 3.15
CA PHE A 42 4.16 -2.98 2.71
C PHE A 42 4.23 -1.67 3.51
N MET A 43 3.12 -0.96 3.64
CA MET A 43 3.05 0.30 4.41
C MET A 43 3.42 0.08 5.88
N GLN A 44 2.96 -1.02 6.48
CA GLN A 44 3.33 -1.38 7.84
C GLN A 44 4.85 -1.58 7.95
N SER A 45 5.43 -2.43 7.10
CA SER A 45 6.87 -2.71 7.10
C SER A 45 7.70 -1.43 6.90
N LEU A 46 7.29 -0.57 5.96
CA LEU A 46 7.98 0.68 5.65
C LEU A 46 7.96 1.63 6.86
N ILE A 47 6.80 1.81 7.48
CA ILE A 47 6.63 2.69 8.64
C ILE A 47 7.39 2.14 9.86
N ASP A 48 7.39 0.82 10.06
CA ASP A 48 8.13 0.18 11.16
C ASP A 48 9.63 0.44 11.03
N GLN A 49 10.20 0.31 9.82
CA GLN A 49 11.61 0.63 9.56
C GLN A 49 11.91 2.12 9.73
N ALA A 50 11.07 3.00 9.16
CA ALA A 50 11.26 4.45 9.32
C ALA A 50 11.14 4.90 10.78
N CYS A 51 10.27 4.26 11.57
CA CYS A 51 10.16 4.49 13.00
C CYS A 51 11.42 4.07 13.76
N GLN A 52 12.04 2.95 13.39
CA GLN A 52 13.30 2.49 13.99
C GLN A 52 14.41 3.52 13.73
N GLU A 53 14.56 3.97 12.49
CA GLU A 53 15.57 4.97 12.12
C GLU A 53 15.33 6.31 12.83
N THR A 54 14.07 6.75 12.91
CA THR A 54 13.68 7.97 13.63
C THR A 54 14.10 7.91 15.11
N ARG A 55 13.85 6.78 15.78
CA ARG A 55 14.22 6.58 17.19
C ARG A 55 15.74 6.48 17.38
N ALA A 56 16.44 5.81 16.46
CA ALA A 56 17.90 5.72 16.48
C ALA A 56 18.56 7.12 16.43
N ARG A 57 17.94 8.07 15.72
CA ARG A 57 18.37 9.47 15.65
C ARG A 57 17.83 10.36 16.78
N SER A 58 17.20 9.78 17.82
CA SER A 58 16.55 10.51 18.91
C SER A 58 15.50 11.53 18.45
N ALA A 59 14.94 11.33 17.25
CA ALA A 59 13.87 12.16 16.72
C ALA A 59 12.49 11.62 17.16
N LYS A 60 11.50 12.51 17.19
CA LYS A 60 10.10 12.18 17.56
C LYS A 60 9.13 12.29 16.38
N ARG A 61 9.62 12.68 15.20
CA ARG A 61 8.84 12.84 13.97
C ARG A 61 9.56 12.13 12.83
N ILE A 62 8.80 11.36 12.05
CA ILE A 62 9.30 10.76 10.80
C ILE A 62 9.39 11.88 9.77
N THR A 63 10.54 12.00 9.14
CA THR A 63 10.83 12.89 8.02
C THR A 63 11.33 12.08 6.83
N VAL A 64 11.43 12.69 5.66
CA VAL A 64 11.92 12.02 4.43
C VAL A 64 13.31 11.42 4.63
N SER A 65 14.14 11.99 5.52
CA SER A 65 15.47 11.47 5.87
C SER A 65 15.47 10.14 6.64
N HIS A 66 14.31 9.65 7.09
CA HIS A 66 14.18 8.37 7.80
C HIS A 66 13.50 7.28 6.93
N LEU A 67 13.03 7.65 5.74
CA LEU A 67 12.53 6.73 4.71
C LEU A 67 13.68 6.32 3.80
#